data_AF-A0A915D9Q6-F1
#
_entry.id   AF-A0A915D9Q6-F1
#
_cell.length_a   1.000
_cell.length_b   1.000
_cell.length_c   1.000
_cell.angle_alpha   90.00
_cell.angle_beta   90.00
_cell.angle_gamma   90.00
#
_symmetry.space_group_name_H-M   'P 1'
#
loop_
_entity.id
_entity.type
_entity.pdbx_description
1 polymer ?
#
loop_
_entity_poly.entity_id
_entity_poly.type
_entity_poly.pdbx_seq_one_letter_code
_entity_poly.pdbx_strand_id
1 'polypeptide(L)'
;MVGGSTRIPKVQKLLKEFFHGKDLNLSINPDEAVAYGAAVQAAILSGVQDSTVKDVLLVDVTPLSLGIETAGGVMTKIIERNHSIPAKASQIFTTYRQPTSSQYPGV
;
A
#
# COMPACT_ATOMS: atom_id res chain seq x y z
N MET A 1 6.98 -10.01 15.14
CA MET A 1 7.89 -8.92 14.75
C MET A 1 8.62 -9.38 13.51
N VAL A 2 9.03 -8.46 12.63
CA VAL A 2 9.64 -8.80 11.33
C VAL A 2 10.85 -7.89 11.08
N GLY A 3 11.93 -8.45 10.54
CA GLY A 3 13.20 -7.78 10.23
C GLY A 3 14.24 -7.87 11.35
N GLY A 4 15.51 -8.09 11.00
CA GLY A 4 16.60 -8.34 11.97
C GLY A 4 16.82 -7.24 13.02
N SER A 5 16.58 -5.98 12.66
CA SER A 5 16.64 -4.84 13.60
C SER A 5 15.66 -4.96 14.78
N THR A 6 14.62 -5.80 14.67
CA THR A 6 13.69 -6.08 15.77
C THR A 6 14.30 -6.90 16.91
N ARG A 7 15.50 -7.47 16.70
CA ARG A 7 16.28 -8.14 17.76
C ARG A 7 16.88 -7.16 18.77
N ILE A 8 16.95 -5.87 18.43
CA ILE A 8 17.49 -4.84 19.32
C ILE A 8 16.55 -4.68 20.55
N PRO A 9 17.03 -4.91 21.79
CA PRO A 9 16.18 -4.86 22.98
C PRO A 9 15.47 -3.51 23.19
N LYS A 10 16.11 -2.41 22.81
CA LYS A 10 15.52 -1.07 22.91
C LYS A 10 14.32 -0.89 21.98
N VAL A 11 14.35 -1.45 20.77
CA VAL A 11 13.22 -1.41 19.82
C VAL A 11 12.02 -2.16 20.40
N GLN A 12 12.26 -3.34 20.96
CA GLN A 12 11.20 -4.12 21.62
C GLN A 12 10.61 -3.40 22.83
N LYS A 13 11.46 -2.82 23.68
CA LYS A 13 11.01 -2.04 24.84
C LYS A 13 10.13 -0.85 24.43
N LEU A 14 10.56 -0.07 23.45
CA LEU A 14 9.79 1.08 22.95
C LEU A 14 8.43 0.67 22.40
N LEU A 15 8.35 -0.45 21.68
CA LEU A 15 7.09 -0.98 21.17
C LEU A 15 6.17 -1.50 22.28
N LYS A 16 6.70 -2.22 23.27
CA LYS A 16 5.91 -2.64 24.44
C LYS A 16 5.35 -1.42 25.18
N GLU A 17 6.16 -0.39 25.41
CA GLU A 17 5.73 0.85 26.04
C GLU A 17 4.65 1.56 25.22
N PHE A 18 4.84 1.69 23.91
CA PHE A 18 3.87 2.32 23.00
C PHE A 18 2.51 1.60 22.99
N PHE A 19 2.50 0.27 23.07
CA PHE A 19 1.29 -0.56 23.12
C PHE A 19 0.87 -0.96 24.53
N HIS A 20 1.17 -0.14 25.55
CA HIS A 20 0.70 -0.32 26.93
C HIS A 20 1.03 -1.68 27.56
N GLY A 21 2.23 -2.20 27.29
CA GLY A 21 2.71 -3.47 27.83
C GLY A 21 2.26 -4.71 27.07
N LYS A 22 1.56 -4.57 25.93
CA LYS A 22 1.15 -5.71 25.11
C LYS A 22 2.37 -6.55 24.69
N ASP A 23 2.25 -7.86 24.81
CA ASP A 23 3.34 -8.77 24.42
C ASP A 23 3.57 -8.77 22.91
N LEU A 24 4.86 -8.80 22.56
CA LEU A 24 5.32 -8.84 21.19
C LEU A 24 5.32 -10.29 20.70
N ASN A 25 4.78 -10.53 19.52
CA ASN A 25 4.87 -11.85 18.90
C ASN A 25 6.30 -12.06 18.35
N LEU A 26 7.02 -13.03 18.91
CA LEU A 26 8.37 -13.44 18.55
C LEU A 26 8.44 -14.92 18.14
N SER A 27 7.30 -15.55 17.87
CA SER A 27 7.20 -17.01 17.60
C SER A 27 7.84 -17.46 16.28
N ILE A 28 8.01 -16.54 15.33
CA ILE A 28 8.61 -16.79 14.01
C ILE A 28 9.92 -16.01 13.92
N ASN A 29 10.93 -16.61 13.28
CA ASN A 29 12.20 -15.96 12.99
C ASN A 29 11.95 -14.65 12.22
N PRO A 30 12.34 -13.47 12.75
CA PRO A 30 12.00 -12.19 12.13
C PRO A 30 12.62 -12.00 10.75
N ASP A 31 13.72 -12.69 10.44
CA ASP A 31 14.42 -12.59 9.17
C ASP A 31 13.75 -13.41 8.06
N GLU A 32 12.95 -14.42 8.42
CA GLU A 32 12.30 -15.36 7.49
C GLU A 32 10.78 -15.15 7.40
N ALA A 33 10.18 -14.42 8.34
CA ALA A 33 8.73 -14.26 8.45
C ALA A 33 8.07 -13.74 7.15
N VAL A 34 8.74 -12.85 6.41
CA VAL A 34 8.24 -12.35 5.11
C VAL A 34 8.23 -13.45 4.05
N ALA A 35 9.34 -14.19 3.94
CA ALA A 35 9.47 -15.26 2.96
C ALA A 35 8.47 -16.40 3.25
N TYR A 36 8.26 -16.71 4.53
CA TYR A 36 7.26 -17.69 4.96
C TYR A 36 5.84 -17.28 4.53
N GLY A 37 5.43 -16.04 4.80
CA GLY A 37 4.11 -15.53 4.38
C GLY A 37 3.93 -15.52 2.86
N ALA A 38 4.98 -15.15 2.11
CA ALA A 38 4.97 -15.18 0.65
C ALA A 38 4.84 -16.61 0.10
N ALA A 39 5.51 -17.60 0.70
CA ALA A 39 5.39 -19.00 0.31
C ALA A 39 3.98 -19.56 0.56
N VAL A 40 3.36 -19.21 1.69
CA VAL A 40 1.96 -19.55 1.99
C VAL A 40 1.03 -18.94 0.94
N GLN A 41 1.20 -17.65 0.60
CA GLN A 41 0.41 -17.00 -0.44
C GLN A 41 0.62 -17.62 -1.82
N ALA A 42 1.85 -18.02 -2.16
CA ALA A 42 2.15 -18.71 -3.41
C ALA A 42 1.48 -20.09 -3.49
N ALA A 43 1.45 -20.84 -2.39
CA ALA A 43 0.77 -22.14 -2.32
C ALA A 43 -0.75 -22.00 -2.52
N ILE A 44 -1.37 -20.97 -1.92
CA ILE A 44 -2.79 -20.63 -2.12
C ILE A 44 -3.06 -20.33 -3.59
N LEU A 45 -2.26 -19.46 -4.21
CA LEU A 45 -2.42 -19.07 -5.62
C LEU A 45 -2.15 -20.24 -6.58
N SER A 46 -1.32 -21.21 -6.18
CA SER A 46 -1.03 -22.42 -6.97
C SER A 46 -2.11 -23.51 -6.82
N GLY A 47 -3.14 -23.29 -6.01
CA GLY A 47 -4.26 -24.21 -5.83
C GLY A 47 -3.96 -25.41 -4.93
N VAL A 48 -2.94 -25.33 -4.06
CA VAL A 48 -2.66 -26.38 -3.06
C VAL A 48 -3.81 -26.44 -2.07
N GLN A 49 -4.50 -27.59 -2.02
CA GLN A 49 -5.71 -27.76 -1.21
C GLN A 49 -5.41 -28.37 0.17
N ASP A 50 -4.69 -27.64 1.01
CA ASP A 50 -4.58 -27.98 2.44
C ASP A 50 -5.66 -27.24 3.23
N SER A 51 -6.31 -27.91 4.18
CA SER A 51 -7.32 -27.31 5.06
C SER A 51 -6.83 -26.09 5.83
N THR A 52 -5.53 -25.97 6.07
CA THR A 52 -4.91 -24.86 6.81
C THR A 52 -4.78 -23.56 6.00
N VAL A 53 -4.87 -23.63 4.67
CA VAL A 53 -4.68 -22.47 3.77
C VAL A 53 -5.95 -22.01 3.07
N LYS A 54 -7.05 -22.77 3.16
CA LYS A 54 -8.30 -22.48 2.45
C LYS A 54 -9.01 -21.19 2.89
N ASP A 55 -8.84 -20.77 4.15
CA ASP A 55 -9.58 -19.64 4.73
C ASP A 55 -8.77 -18.33 4.77
N VAL A 56 -7.61 -18.27 4.11
CA VAL A 56 -6.78 -17.06 4.11
C VAL A 56 -7.29 -16.08 3.05
N LEU A 57 -7.85 -14.96 3.49
CA LEU A 57 -8.21 -13.82 2.63
C LEU A 57 -7.18 -12.68 2.80
N LEU A 58 -6.57 -12.26 1.70
CA LEU A 58 -5.68 -11.10 1.66
C LEU A 58 -6.43 -9.89 1.07
N VAL A 59 -6.61 -8.85 1.88
CA VAL A 59 -7.13 -7.55 1.44
C VAL A 59 -6.01 -6.54 1.58
N ASP A 60 -5.57 -5.98 0.46
CA ASP A 60 -4.47 -5.03 0.41
C ASP A 60 -4.97 -3.61 0.07
N VAL A 61 -4.18 -2.59 0.37
CA VAL A 61 -4.53 -1.17 0.26
C VAL A 61 -3.39 -0.32 -0.27
N THR A 62 -3.71 0.82 -0.89
CA THR A 62 -2.71 1.81 -1.33
C THR A 62 -1.99 2.46 -0.14
N PRO A 63 -0.65 2.55 -0.10
CA PRO A 63 0.06 3.14 1.04
C PRO A 63 -0.03 4.67 1.07
N LEU A 64 -0.08 5.31 -0.10
CA LEU A 64 -0.12 6.76 -0.31
C LEU A 64 -1.23 7.12 -1.30
N SER A 65 -1.70 8.37 -1.22
CA SER A 65 -2.66 8.88 -2.19
C SER A 65 -1.95 9.07 -3.54
N LEU A 66 -2.57 8.58 -4.61
CA LEU A 66 -2.12 8.71 -5.99
C LEU A 66 -2.97 9.77 -6.68
N GLY A 67 -2.35 10.63 -7.47
CA GLY A 67 -3.03 11.77 -8.09
C GLY A 67 -2.14 12.46 -9.12
N ILE A 68 -2.66 13.54 -9.68
CA ILE A 68 -1.93 14.37 -10.65
C ILE A 68 -1.75 15.78 -10.09
N GLU A 69 -0.72 16.46 -10.56
CA GLU A 69 -0.58 17.89 -10.34
C GLU A 69 -1.60 18.65 -11.20
N THR A 70 -2.27 19.62 -10.59
CA THR A 70 -3.23 20.53 -11.23
C THR A 70 -2.69 21.97 -11.18
N ALA A 71 -3.30 22.87 -11.97
CA ALA A 71 -2.83 24.24 -12.09
C ALA A 71 -2.66 24.92 -10.72
N GLY A 72 -1.54 25.63 -10.56
CA GLY A 72 -1.14 26.19 -9.26
C GLY A 72 -0.28 25.27 -8.40
N GLY A 73 0.23 24.16 -8.95
CA GLY A 73 1.14 23.26 -8.24
C GLY A 73 0.46 22.39 -7.18
N VAL A 74 -0.86 22.25 -7.27
CA VAL A 74 -1.67 21.52 -6.29
C VAL A 74 -1.85 20.08 -6.73
N MET A 75 -1.52 19.13 -5.85
CA MET A 75 -1.77 17.71 -6.10
C MET A 75 -3.26 17.39 -5.90
N THR A 76 -3.95 17.04 -6.98
CA THR A 76 -5.31 16.52 -6.94
C THR A 76 -5.25 15.00 -6.88
N LYS A 77 -5.70 14.45 -5.75
CA LYS A 77 -5.73 13.01 -5.49
C LYS A 77 -6.85 12.35 -6.30
N ILE A 78 -6.53 11.23 -6.95
CA ILE A 78 -7.46 10.41 -7.73
C ILE A 78 -7.78 9.10 -6.99
N ILE A 79 -6.78 8.48 -6.36
CA ILE A 79 -6.95 7.34 -5.47
C ILE A 79 -6.40 7.74 -4.10
N GLU A 80 -7.21 7.67 -3.06
CA GLU A 80 -6.76 8.01 -1.71
C GLU A 80 -5.83 6.94 -1.13
N ARG A 81 -4.99 7.33 -0.16
CA ARG A 81 -4.27 6.36 0.67
C ARG A 81 -5.27 5.48 1.42
N ASN A 82 -4.86 4.26 1.71
CA ASN A 82 -5.66 3.23 2.36
C ASN A 82 -6.90 2.80 1.53
N HIS A 83 -6.86 2.97 0.21
CA HIS A 83 -7.92 2.50 -0.68
C HIS A 83 -7.65 1.03 -1.08
N SER A 84 -8.67 0.16 -0.97
CA SER A 84 -8.53 -1.27 -1.25
C SER A 84 -8.16 -1.55 -2.71
N ILE A 85 -7.25 -2.50 -2.94
CA ILE A 85 -6.91 -2.97 -4.29
C ILE A 85 -7.60 -4.31 -4.60
N PRO A 86 -8.00 -4.57 -5.87
CA PRO A 86 -7.78 -3.74 -7.06
C PRO A 86 -8.68 -2.49 -7.13
N ALA A 87 -8.13 -1.39 -7.64
CA ALA A 87 -8.83 -0.10 -7.71
C ALA A 87 -8.76 0.52 -9.11
N LYS A 88 -9.84 1.17 -9.54
CA LYS A 88 -9.89 1.99 -10.76
C LYS A 88 -10.66 3.27 -10.46
N ALA A 89 -10.03 4.41 -10.70
CA ALA A 89 -10.63 5.73 -10.53
C ALA A 89 -10.40 6.56 -11.80
N SER A 90 -11.36 7.43 -12.13
CA SER A 90 -11.28 8.32 -13.29
C SER A 90 -11.89 9.66 -12.91
N GLN A 91 -11.24 10.73 -13.34
CA GLN A 91 -11.70 12.09 -13.13
C GLN A 91 -11.40 12.91 -14.40
N ILE A 92 -12.35 13.74 -14.80
CA ILE A 92 -12.24 14.58 -16.00
C ILE A 92 -11.56 15.90 -15.63
N PHE A 93 -10.58 16.31 -16.42
CA PHE A 93 -9.85 17.56 -16.26
C PHE A 93 -9.93 18.41 -17.53
N THR A 94 -9.78 19.72 -17.37
CA THR A 94 -9.76 20.69 -18.49
C THR A 94 -8.44 21.45 -18.52
N THR A 95 -8.04 21.93 -19.70
CA THR A 95 -6.83 22.74 -19.86
C THR A 95 -6.98 24.09 -19.17
N TYR A 96 -5.97 24.50 -18.38
CA TYR A 96 -5.99 25.75 -17.62
C TYR A 96 -5.82 27.01 -18.49
N ARG A 97 -5.02 26.93 -19.56
CA ARG A 97 -4.86 28.04 -20.53
C ARG A 97 -5.65 27.75 -21.80
N GLN A 98 -6.24 28.81 -22.35
CA GLN A 98 -6.93 28.79 -23.63
C GLN A 98 -5.95 28.39 -24.74
N PRO A 99 -6.32 27.53 -25.69
CA PRO A 99 -5.48 27.30 -26.87
C PRO A 99 -5.41 28.63 -27.64
N THR A 100 -4.22 29.22 -27.75
CA THR A 100 -3.96 30.39 -28.60
C THR A 100 -4.01 30.05 -30.10
N SER A 101 -4.74 29.01 -30.51
CA SER A 101 -4.85 28.56 -31.90
C SER A 101 -5.95 29.27 -32.71
N SER A 102 -6.48 30.40 -32.24
CA SER A 102 -7.37 31.27 -33.03
C SER A 102 -6.76 32.66 -33.25
N GLN A 103 -5.56 32.70 -33.84
CA GLN A 103 -5.10 33.88 -34.59
C GLN A 103 -4.67 33.47 -36.00
N TYR A 104 -5.64 32.95 -36.77
CA TYR A 104 -5.68 33.17 -38.22
C TYR A 104 -7.15 33.27 -38.61
N PRO A 105 -7.74 34.48 -38.64
CA PRO A 105 -8.98 34.66 -39.38
C PRO A 105 -8.64 34.46 -40.85
N GLY A 106 -9.36 33.56 -41.53
CA GLY A 106 -9.23 33.42 -42.96
C GLY A 106 -9.58 34.72 -43.66
N VAL A 107 -8.57 35.37 -44.25
CA VAL A 107 -8.53 36.07 -45.55
C VAL A 107 -7.08 36.30 -45.92
#